data_AF-A0AAV4DAK7-F1
#
_entry.id   AF-A0AAV4DAK7-F1
#
_cell.length_a   1.000
_cell.length_b   1.000
_cell.length_c   1.000
_cell.angle_alpha   90.00
_cell.angle_beta   90.00
_cell.angle_gamma   90.00
#
_symmetry.space_group_name_H-M   'P 1'
#
loop_
_entity.id
_entity.type
_entity.pdbx_description
1 polymer ?
#
loop_
_entity_poly.entity_id
_entity_poly.type
_entity_poly.pdbx_seq_one_letter_code
_entity_poly.pdbx_strand_id
1 'polypeptide(L)'
;MRLLANIVLEMRRLKQDDTLDGKCVIYRDHFQILEQSVESMSTTEGGSLKGGIKLKIGYLLKKLIKVCKGYCIQIKDMSMAEEADRFASLLDLNWDFIFYSAQLRCEQRSSLRKPKELPKEQDLAKLRNSVLFEMKKLGEDTYKK
;
A
#
# COMPACT_ATOMS: atom_id res chain seq x y z
N MET A 1 -3.50 -15.10 -0.06
CA MET A 1 -4.73 -15.21 -0.86
C MET A 1 -6.00 -15.22 -0.01
N ARG A 2 -6.11 -15.99 1.10
CA ARG A 2 -7.33 -16.02 1.95
C ARG A 2 -7.88 -14.64 2.35
N LEU A 3 -7.03 -13.69 2.74
CA LEU A 3 -7.49 -12.35 3.12
C LEU A 3 -8.10 -11.56 1.95
N LEU A 4 -7.59 -11.74 0.73
CA LEU A 4 -8.18 -11.14 -0.47
C LEU A 4 -9.52 -11.79 -0.83
N ALA A 5 -9.63 -13.12 -0.67
CA ALA A 5 -10.90 -13.81 -0.86
C ALA A 5 -11.97 -13.31 0.13
N ASN A 6 -11.58 -13.05 1.38
CA ASN A 6 -12.48 -12.47 2.37
C ASN A 6 -12.93 -11.04 1.99
N ILE A 7 -12.08 -10.24 1.35
CA ILE A 7 -12.49 -8.93 0.80
C ILE A 7 -13.56 -9.10 -0.27
N VAL A 8 -13.40 -10.07 -1.19
CA VAL A 8 -14.41 -10.32 -2.22
C VAL A 8 -15.75 -10.70 -1.58
N LEU A 9 -15.73 -11.57 -0.56
CA LEU A 9 -16.94 -11.92 0.19
C LEU A 9 -17.57 -10.71 0.88
N GLU A 10 -16.75 -9.83 1.46
CA GLU A 10 -17.23 -8.61 2.09
C GLU A 10 -17.83 -7.62 1.07
N MET A 11 -17.20 -7.48 -0.09
CA MET A 11 -17.73 -6.66 -1.19
C MET A 11 -19.07 -7.21 -1.69
N ARG A 12 -19.23 -8.54 -1.81
CA ARG A 12 -20.51 -9.18 -2.15
C ARG A 12 -21.58 -8.88 -1.10
N ARG A 13 -21.22 -9.00 0.18
CA ARG A 13 -22.12 -8.72 1.30
C ARG A 13 -22.61 -7.26 1.28
N LEU A 14 -21.72 -6.31 1.03
CA LEU A 14 -22.05 -4.87 0.99
C LEU A 14 -22.83 -4.47 -0.26
N LYS A 15 -22.45 -5.01 -1.43
CA LYS A 15 -23.12 -4.71 -2.71
C LYS A 15 -24.43 -5.50 -2.90
N GLN A 16 -24.66 -6.55 -2.10
CA GLN A 16 -25.75 -7.53 -2.27
C GLN A 16 -25.74 -8.18 -3.67
N ASP A 17 -24.52 -8.48 -4.16
CA ASP A 17 -24.28 -8.98 -5.51
C ASP A 17 -23.29 -10.14 -5.45
N ASP A 18 -23.80 -11.37 -5.56
CA ASP A 18 -22.99 -12.59 -5.49
C ASP A 18 -22.15 -12.86 -6.76
N THR A 19 -22.35 -12.07 -7.82
CA THR A 19 -21.62 -12.25 -9.09
C THR A 19 -20.22 -11.64 -9.07
N LEU A 20 -19.92 -10.78 -8.09
CA LEU A 20 -18.59 -10.15 -7.95
C LEU A 20 -17.50 -11.21 -7.79
N ASP A 21 -16.51 -11.23 -8.67
CA ASP A 21 -15.37 -12.13 -8.59
C ASP A 21 -14.07 -11.41 -8.19
N GLY A 22 -12.95 -12.14 -8.19
CA GLY A 22 -11.65 -11.57 -7.85
C GLY A 22 -11.12 -10.53 -8.85
N LYS A 23 -11.57 -10.58 -10.11
CA LYS A 23 -11.22 -9.57 -11.12
C LYS A 23 -11.99 -8.29 -10.87
N CYS A 24 -13.21 -8.40 -10.33
CA CYS A 24 -14.03 -7.25 -10.00
C CYS A 24 -13.42 -6.32 -8.95
N VAL A 25 -12.48 -6.81 -8.12
CA VAL A 25 -11.80 -6.04 -7.06
C VAL A 25 -11.00 -4.86 -7.62
N ILE A 26 -10.51 -4.96 -8.86
CA ILE A 26 -9.63 -3.96 -9.47
C ILE A 26 -10.33 -3.09 -10.52
N TYR A 27 -11.66 -3.16 -10.63
CA TYR A 27 -12.42 -2.18 -11.41
C TYR A 27 -12.66 -0.92 -10.58
N ARG A 28 -12.40 0.24 -11.18
CA ARG A 28 -12.57 1.53 -10.50
C ARG A 28 -14.01 1.78 -10.05
N ASP A 29 -14.99 1.26 -10.78
CA ASP A 29 -16.41 1.35 -10.42
C ASP A 29 -16.75 0.72 -9.07
N HIS A 30 -15.92 -0.22 -8.60
CA HIS A 30 -16.10 -0.88 -7.31
C HIS A 30 -15.23 -0.28 -6.19
N PHE A 31 -14.50 0.80 -6.45
CA PHE A 31 -13.53 1.35 -5.51
C PHE A 31 -14.18 1.78 -4.18
N GLN A 32 -15.36 2.41 -4.24
CA GLN A 32 -16.09 2.83 -3.03
C GLN A 32 -16.52 1.63 -2.18
N ILE A 33 -17.03 0.56 -2.81
CA ILE A 33 -17.42 -0.68 -2.11
C ILE A 33 -16.18 -1.38 -1.53
N LEU A 34 -15.05 -1.35 -2.25
CA LEU A 34 -13.79 -1.89 -1.76
C LEU A 34 -13.34 -1.13 -0.52
N GLU A 35 -13.35 0.20 -0.55
CA GLU A 35 -12.98 1.04 0.59
C GLU A 35 -13.81 0.70 1.83
N GLN A 36 -15.13 0.61 1.68
CA GLN A 36 -16.05 0.20 2.76
C GLN A 36 -15.74 -1.21 3.27
N SER A 37 -15.40 -2.13 2.38
CA SER A 37 -15.01 -3.50 2.73
C SER A 37 -13.71 -3.51 3.55
N VAL A 38 -12.72 -2.72 3.15
CA VAL A 38 -11.47 -2.56 3.90
C VAL A 38 -11.74 -2.01 5.29
N GLU A 39 -12.60 -0.99 5.41
CA GLU A 39 -12.98 -0.40 6.69
C GLU A 39 -13.69 -1.42 7.58
N SER A 40 -14.73 -2.09 7.05
CA SER A 40 -15.49 -3.09 7.79
C SER A 40 -14.62 -4.24 8.30
N MET A 41 -13.71 -4.76 7.48
CA MET A 41 -12.81 -5.84 7.87
C MET A 41 -11.72 -5.41 8.86
N SER A 42 -11.39 -4.12 8.87
CA SER A 42 -10.32 -3.58 9.71
C SER A 42 -10.81 -2.92 10.99
N THR A 43 -12.12 -2.81 11.19
CA THR A 43 -12.70 -2.25 12.41
C THR A 43 -13.35 -3.35 13.25
N THR A 44 -13.13 -3.35 14.57
CA THR A 44 -13.81 -4.27 15.49
C THR A 44 -15.27 -3.86 15.69
N GLU A 45 -16.12 -4.74 16.20
CA GLU A 45 -17.49 -4.41 16.63
C GLU A 45 -17.55 -3.22 17.61
N GLY A 46 -16.51 -3.03 18.44
CA GLY A 46 -16.37 -1.86 19.32
C GLY A 46 -15.72 -0.61 18.68
N GLY A 47 -15.64 -0.51 17.35
CA GLY A 47 -15.10 0.65 16.64
C GLY A 47 -13.57 0.81 16.65
N SER A 48 -12.83 -0.13 17.23
CA SER A 48 -11.37 -0.08 17.29
C SER A 48 -10.71 -0.54 15.99
N LEU A 49 -9.83 0.30 15.45
CA LEU A 49 -9.06 0.00 14.24
C LEU A 49 -7.98 -1.10 14.46
N LYS A 50 -8.07 -2.17 13.69
CA LYS A 50 -7.06 -3.22 13.52
C LYS A 50 -6.04 -2.79 12.44
N GLY A 51 -5.20 -1.81 12.79
CA GLY A 51 -4.26 -1.18 11.85
C GLY A 51 -3.38 -2.15 11.04
N GLY A 52 -2.89 -3.22 11.68
CA GLY A 52 -2.08 -4.24 11.00
C GLY A 52 -2.84 -5.01 9.92
N ILE A 53 -4.14 -5.24 10.11
CA ILE A 53 -4.99 -5.88 9.10
C ILE A 53 -5.25 -4.90 7.96
N LYS A 54 -5.61 -3.65 8.27
CA LYS A 54 -5.87 -2.62 7.25
C LYS A 54 -4.68 -2.43 6.31
N LEU A 55 -3.47 -2.26 6.85
CA LEU A 55 -2.25 -2.15 6.03
C LEU A 55 -1.95 -3.42 5.24
N LYS A 56 -2.10 -4.59 5.87
CA LYS A 56 -1.90 -5.87 5.17
C LYS A 56 -2.83 -6.01 3.98
N ILE A 57 -4.08 -5.57 4.10
CA ILE A 57 -5.04 -5.50 2.99
C ILE A 57 -4.52 -4.57 1.89
N GLY A 58 -4.16 -3.33 2.23
CA GLY A 58 -3.64 -2.35 1.25
C GLY A 58 -2.44 -2.88 0.45
N TYR A 59 -1.46 -3.48 1.11
CA TYR A 59 -0.30 -4.08 0.42
C TYR A 59 -0.67 -5.31 -0.43
N LEU A 60 -1.63 -6.12 0.02
CA LEU A 60 -2.12 -7.24 -0.78
C LEU A 60 -2.87 -6.76 -2.02
N LEU A 61 -3.62 -5.66 -1.95
CA LEU A 61 -4.27 -5.03 -3.11
C LEU A 61 -3.21 -4.56 -4.12
N LYS A 62 -2.16 -3.85 -3.67
CA LYS A 62 -1.03 -3.47 -4.53
C LYS A 62 -0.39 -4.67 -5.22
N LYS A 63 -0.22 -5.79 -4.50
CA LYS A 63 0.29 -7.03 -5.08
C LYS A 63 -0.67 -7.64 -6.11
N LEU A 64 -1.97 -7.69 -5.78
CA LEU A 64 -3.01 -8.21 -6.67
C LEU A 64 -3.04 -7.46 -8.00
N ILE A 65 -2.99 -6.13 -7.96
CA ILE A 65 -2.99 -5.26 -9.14
C ILE A 65 -1.81 -5.60 -10.06
N LYS A 66 -0.59 -5.70 -9.51
CA LYS A 66 0.61 -6.06 -10.29
C LYS A 66 0.49 -7.44 -10.93
N VAL A 67 -0.01 -8.43 -10.19
CA VAL A 67 -0.21 -9.79 -10.70
C VAL A 67 -1.26 -9.80 -11.81
N CYS A 68 -2.37 -9.09 -11.63
CA CYS A 68 -3.44 -9.03 -12.62
C CYS A 68 -2.96 -8.34 -13.90
N LYS A 69 -2.29 -7.19 -13.79
CA LYS A 69 -1.69 -6.51 -14.93
C LYS A 69 -0.70 -7.42 -15.69
N GLY A 70 0.20 -8.09 -14.96
CA GLY A 70 1.17 -9.01 -15.57
C GLY A 70 0.49 -10.13 -16.35
N TYR A 71 -0.58 -10.71 -15.78
CA TYR A 71 -1.39 -11.72 -16.46
C TYR A 71 -2.09 -11.16 -17.71
N CYS A 72 -2.73 -9.99 -17.61
CA CYS A 72 -3.40 -9.33 -18.74
C CYS A 72 -2.44 -9.06 -19.92
N ILE A 73 -1.22 -8.61 -19.62
CA ILE A 73 -0.17 -8.42 -20.65
C ILE A 73 0.19 -9.75 -21.31
N GLN A 74 0.35 -10.82 -20.54
CA GLN A 74 0.68 -12.16 -21.08
C GLN A 74 -0.39 -12.67 -22.05
N ILE A 75 -1.68 -12.42 -21.76
CA ILE A 75 -2.80 -12.84 -22.61
C ILE A 75 -3.20 -11.79 -23.67
N LYS A 76 -2.43 -10.70 -23.80
CA LYS A 76 -2.68 -9.57 -24.72
C LYS A 76 -3.99 -8.82 -24.49
N ASP A 77 -4.53 -8.88 -23.27
CA ASP A 77 -5.68 -8.08 -22.84
C ASP A 77 -5.21 -6.70 -22.35
N MET A 78 -4.92 -5.81 -23.30
CA MET A 78 -4.39 -4.48 -22.99
C MET A 78 -5.41 -3.56 -22.33
N SER A 79 -6.71 -3.74 -22.63
CA SER A 79 -7.78 -2.95 -22.00
C SER A 79 -7.82 -3.17 -20.49
N MET A 80 -7.78 -4.43 -20.06
CA MET A 80 -7.75 -4.76 -18.63
C MET A 80 -6.42 -4.36 -17.97
N ALA A 81 -5.30 -4.44 -18.70
CA ALA A 81 -4.01 -3.98 -18.19
C ALA A 81 -4.01 -2.45 -17.91
N GLU A 82 -4.61 -1.66 -18.79
CA GLU A 82 -4.80 -0.23 -18.58
C GLU A 82 -5.74 0.07 -17.41
N GLU A 83 -6.83 -0.68 -17.27
CA GLU A 83 -7.74 -0.52 -16.14
C GLU A 83 -7.03 -0.81 -14.80
N ALA A 84 -6.18 -1.85 -14.75
CA ALA A 84 -5.36 -2.15 -13.59
C ALA A 84 -4.38 -1.01 -13.24
N ASP A 85 -3.79 -0.33 -14.23
CA ASP A 85 -2.91 0.84 -14.02
C ASP A 85 -3.67 2.05 -13.47
N ARG A 86 -4.85 2.31 -14.04
CA ARG A 86 -5.72 3.41 -13.57
C ARG A 86 -6.20 3.15 -12.16
N PHE A 87 -6.53 1.90 -11.84
CA PHE A 87 -6.89 1.49 -10.48
C PHE A 87 -5.70 1.62 -9.52
N ALA A 88 -4.50 1.23 -9.93
CA ALA A 88 -3.27 1.42 -9.13
C ALA A 88 -3.09 2.90 -8.77
N SER A 89 -3.22 3.78 -9.77
CA SER A 89 -3.10 5.22 -9.61
C SER A 89 -4.16 5.77 -8.65
N LEU A 90 -5.41 5.31 -8.79
CA LEU A 90 -6.50 5.68 -7.88
C LEU A 90 -6.23 5.23 -6.43
N LEU A 91 -5.74 4.00 -6.24
CA LEU A 91 -5.38 3.49 -4.92
C LEU A 91 -4.24 4.29 -4.28
N ASP A 92 -3.24 4.68 -5.07
CA ASP A 92 -2.11 5.48 -4.58
C ASP A 92 -2.54 6.91 -4.20
N LEU A 93 -3.40 7.55 -4.99
CA LEU A 93 -3.95 8.88 -4.66
C LEU A 93 -4.77 8.87 -3.37
N ASN A 94 -5.46 7.77 -3.08
CA ASN A 94 -6.28 7.61 -1.88
C ASN A 94 -5.54 6.92 -0.73
N TRP A 95 -4.24 6.61 -0.90
CA TRP A 95 -3.51 5.78 0.06
C TRP A 95 -3.50 6.38 1.46
N ASP A 96 -3.13 7.65 1.56
CA ASP A 96 -3.05 8.33 2.85
C ASP A 96 -4.43 8.47 3.49
N PHE A 97 -5.46 8.79 2.69
CA PHE A 97 -6.83 8.88 3.19
C PHE A 97 -7.30 7.55 3.81
N ILE A 98 -7.05 6.43 3.13
CA ILE A 98 -7.55 5.12 3.56
C ILE A 98 -6.65 4.51 4.65
N PHE A 99 -5.33 4.64 4.55
CA PHE A 99 -4.38 3.84 5.33
C PHE A 99 -3.53 4.60 6.34
N TYR A 100 -3.51 5.94 6.34
CA TYR A 100 -2.66 6.74 7.23
C TYR A 100 -2.89 6.42 8.72
N SER A 101 -4.15 6.37 9.16
CA SER A 101 -4.51 6.05 10.54
C SER A 101 -4.03 4.66 10.98
N ALA A 102 -4.04 3.69 10.06
CA ALA A 102 -3.55 2.36 10.29
C ALA A 102 -2.01 2.32 10.35
N GLN A 103 -1.35 3.07 9.48
CA GLN A 103 0.10 3.24 9.49
C GLN A 103 0.58 3.82 10.82
N LEU A 104 0.00 4.94 11.25
CA LEU A 104 0.33 5.59 12.52
C LEU A 104 0.16 4.63 13.70
N ARG A 105 -0.94 3.87 13.75
CA ARG A 105 -1.21 2.90 14.83
C ARG A 105 -0.22 1.74 14.86
N CYS A 106 0.24 1.29 13.69
CA CYS A 106 1.27 0.27 13.58
C CYS A 106 2.65 0.81 14.00
N GLU A 107 3.00 2.03 13.60
CA GLU A 107 4.24 2.69 13.99
C GLU A 107 4.30 2.97 15.50
N GLN A 108 3.19 3.41 16.10
CA GLN A 108 3.07 3.56 17.56
C GLN A 108 3.28 2.22 18.29
N ARG A 109 2.74 1.10 17.78
CA ARG A 109 3.06 -0.23 18.32
C ARG A 109 4.54 -0.60 18.17
N SER A 110 5.20 -0.15 17.10
CA SER A 110 6.64 -0.37 16.90
C SER A 110 7.52 0.54 17.79
N SER A 111 6.97 1.61 18.39
CA SER A 111 7.69 2.46 19.35
C SER A 111 8.06 1.70 20.64
N LEU A 112 7.30 0.66 21.01
CA LEU A 112 7.67 -0.29 22.07
C LEU A 112 8.86 -1.19 21.67
N ARG A 113 9.34 -1.08 20.43
CA ARG A 113 10.49 -1.79 19.84
C ARG A 113 11.51 -0.85 19.18
N LYS A 114 11.43 0.47 19.39
CA LYS A 114 12.54 1.35 19.04
C LYS A 114 13.74 0.98 19.91
N PRO A 115 14.98 0.90 19.39
CA PRO A 115 16.15 0.89 20.24
C PRO A 115 16.03 2.08 21.19
N LYS A 116 16.21 1.85 22.50
CA LYS A 116 16.14 2.90 23.51
C LYS A 116 17.12 4.05 23.25
N GLU A 117 18.13 3.80 22.40
CA GLU A 117 19.11 4.77 21.98
C GLU A 117 18.74 5.35 20.62
N LEU A 118 18.33 6.62 20.64
CA LEU A 118 18.41 7.47 19.46
C LEU A 118 19.89 7.71 19.13
N PRO A 119 20.30 7.72 17.85
CA PRO A 119 21.64 8.18 17.47
C PRO A 119 21.89 9.55 18.08
N LYS A 120 23.06 9.75 18.68
CA LYS A 120 23.40 11.06 19.24
C LYS A 120 23.47 12.07 18.10
N GLU A 121 23.23 13.35 18.38
CA GLU A 121 23.35 14.39 17.34
C GLU A 121 24.70 14.36 16.61
N GLN A 122 25.75 13.91 17.29
CA GLN A 122 27.07 13.69 16.70
C GLN A 122 27.08 12.61 15.61
N ASP A 123 26.31 11.52 15.78
CA ASP A 123 26.22 10.45 14.78
C ASP A 123 25.47 10.92 13.54
N LEU A 124 24.41 11.73 13.75
CA LEU A 124 23.67 12.39 12.68
C LEU A 124 24.54 13.41 11.93
N ALA A 125 25.35 14.18 12.65
CA ALA A 125 26.27 15.14 12.05
C ALA A 125 27.37 14.45 11.22
N LYS A 126 27.95 13.35 11.73
CA LYS A 126 28.94 12.54 11.01
C LYS A 126 28.35 11.93 9.74
N LEU A 127 27.14 11.35 9.84
CA LEU A 127 26.45 10.77 8.68
C LEU A 127 26.16 11.84 7.62
N ARG A 128 25.62 12.99 8.03
CA ARG A 128 25.33 14.12 7.15
C ARG A 128 26.59 14.61 6.44
N ASN A 129 27.69 14.77 7.17
CA ASN A 129 28.95 15.24 6.61
C ASN A 129 29.55 14.23 5.64
N SER A 130 29.43 12.92 5.93
CA SER A 130 29.88 11.85 5.03
C SER A 130 29.08 11.83 3.72
N VAL A 131 27.76 11.96 3.81
CA VAL A 131 26.88 12.04 2.62
C VAL A 131 27.20 13.29 1.80
N LEU A 132 27.36 14.45 2.43
CA LEU A 132 27.73 15.69 1.74
C LEU A 132 29.10 15.61 1.08
N PHE A 133 30.06 14.91 1.69
CA PHE A 133 31.39 14.68 1.11
C PHE A 133 31.31 13.81 -0.14
N GLU A 134 30.60 12.67 -0.10
CA GLU A 134 30.43 11.81 -1.27
C GLU A 134 29.63 12.50 -2.39
N MET A 135 28.61 13.29 -2.06
CA MET A 135 27.88 14.10 -3.04
C MET A 135 28.78 15.13 -3.73
N LYS A 136 29.68 15.79 -2.98
CA LYS A 136 30.67 16.72 -3.57
C LYS A 136 31.66 15.99 -4.46
N LYS A 137 32.17 14.84 -4.00
CA LYS A 137 33.08 13.99 -4.78
C LYS A 137 32.44 13.54 -6.10
N LEU A 138 31.17 13.15 -6.08
CA LEU A 138 30.40 12.79 -7.27
C LEU A 138 30.14 13.99 -8.21
N GLY A 139 29.98 15.20 -7.65
CA GLY A 139 29.82 16.43 -8.43
C GLY A 139 31.14 16.98 -9.01
N GLU A 140 32.26 16.66 -8.37
CA GLU A 140 33.62 17.03 -8.80
C GLU A 140 34.24 16.01 -9.76
N ASP A 141 33.64 14.82 -9.90
CA ASP A 141 33.97 13.80 -10.89
C ASP A 141 33.53 14.27 -12.30
N THR A 142 34.15 15.36 -12.71
CA THR A 142 34.22 15.76 -14.11
C THR A 142 35.02 14.68 -14.82
N TYR A 143 34.35 13.94 -15.71
CA TYR A 143 34.98 13.06 -16.70
C TYR A 143 36.15 13.81 -17.36
N LYS A 144 37.35 13.66 -16.81
CA LYS A 144 38.60 14.05 -17.46
C LYS A 144 39.04 12.87 -18.32
N LYS A 145 38.38 12.75 -19.48
CA LYS A 145 38.96 12.60 -20.82
C LYS A 145 37.87 12.21 -21.81
#